data_AF-A0A1D8GBK5-F1
#
_entry.id   AF-A0A1D8GBK5-F1
#
_cell.length_a   1.000
_cell.length_b   1.000
_cell.length_c   1.000
_cell.angle_alpha   90.00
_cell.angle_beta   90.00
_cell.angle_gamma   90.00
#
_symmetry.space_group_name_H-M   'P 1'
#
loop_
_entity.id
_entity.type
_entity.pdbx_description
1 polymer ?
#
loop_
_entity_poly.entity_id
_entity_poly.type
_entity_poly.pdbx_seq_one_letter_code
_entity_poly.pdbx_strand_id
1 'polypeptide(L)'
;MKINNIAIPSTTQFNIENTKSKTDFGTFLKESIHKLNDLEMTSQYMDELLATGEIENIHDVMIAAQKSDIALQFTIEVKNKVLDAYREIMRLQL
;
A
#
# COMPACT_ATOMS: atom_id res chain seq x y z
N MET A 1 29.15 -57.15 1.27
CA MET A 1 29.36 -56.15 0.20
C MET A 1 28.09 -56.04 -0.61
N LYS A 2 27.42 -54.88 -0.59
CA LYS A 2 26.64 -54.20 -1.66
C LYS A 2 25.81 -53.09 -0.99
N ILE A 3 26.41 -51.92 -1.09
CA ILE A 3 25.96 -50.56 -0.81
C ILE A 3 24.49 -50.23 -1.13
N ASN A 4 23.81 -49.69 -0.11
CA ASN A 4 22.93 -48.52 -0.09
C ASN A 4 22.30 -47.98 -1.41
N ASN A 5 20.97 -47.96 -1.47
CA ASN A 5 20.21 -46.98 -2.26
C ASN A 5 19.11 -46.39 -1.36
N ILE A 6 19.46 -45.33 -0.62
CA ILE A 6 18.48 -44.49 0.06
C ILE A 6 17.75 -43.74 -1.03
N ALA A 7 16.54 -44.19 -1.36
CA ALA A 7 15.62 -43.42 -2.17
C ALA A 7 15.37 -42.09 -1.44
N ILE A 8 15.88 -41.01 -2.01
CA ILE A 8 15.59 -39.64 -1.61
C ILE A 8 14.08 -39.49 -1.82
N PRO A 9 13.25 -39.30 -0.77
CA PRO A 9 11.86 -38.94 -0.97
C PRO A 9 11.88 -37.60 -1.68
N SER A 10 11.40 -37.62 -2.91
CA SER A 10 11.30 -36.45 -3.78
C SER A 10 10.67 -35.31 -2.98
N THR A 11 11.40 -34.20 -2.93
CA THR A 11 11.00 -32.90 -2.43
C THR A 11 9.48 -32.75 -2.47
N THR A 12 8.87 -32.70 -1.28
CA THR A 12 7.51 -32.25 -1.05
C THR A 12 7.26 -31.03 -1.93
N GLN A 13 6.56 -31.26 -3.04
CA GLN A 13 5.99 -30.22 -3.86
C GLN A 13 5.06 -29.46 -2.93
N PHE A 14 5.39 -28.21 -2.63
CA PHE A 14 4.46 -27.30 -1.98
C PHE A 14 3.26 -27.17 -2.90
N ASN A 15 2.25 -27.98 -2.58
CA ASN A 15 0.90 -27.91 -3.08
C ASN A 15 0.39 -26.49 -2.75
N ILE A 16 0.47 -25.57 -3.71
CA ILE A 16 -0.36 -24.38 -3.69
C ILE A 16 -1.75 -24.85 -4.12
N GLU A 17 -2.41 -25.52 -3.19
CA GLU A 17 -3.86 -25.51 -3.12
C GLU A 17 -4.24 -24.03 -3.09
N ASN A 18 -4.90 -23.62 -4.18
CA ASN A 18 -5.44 -22.30 -4.41
C ASN A 18 -6.57 -22.07 -3.39
N THR A 19 -6.16 -21.86 -2.14
CA THR A 19 -7.00 -21.31 -1.10
C THR A 19 -7.37 -19.91 -1.57
N LYS A 20 -8.66 -19.74 -1.83
CA LYS A 20 -9.34 -18.48 -2.12
C LYS A 20 -9.07 -17.45 -1.02
N SER A 21 -7.89 -16.84 -1.05
CA SER A 21 -7.53 -15.67 -0.25
C SER A 21 -6.40 -14.88 -0.92
N LYS A 22 -6.39 -14.86 -2.26
CA LYS A 22 -5.90 -13.68 -2.97
C LYS A 22 -7.06 -12.69 -2.96
N THR A 23 -7.09 -11.80 -1.98
CA THR A 23 -7.71 -10.50 -2.23
C THR A 23 -6.93 -9.94 -3.41
N ASP A 24 -7.52 -10.04 -4.60
CA ASP A 24 -6.90 -9.64 -5.83
C ASP A 24 -6.46 -8.19 -5.68
N PHE A 25 -5.19 -7.90 -5.97
CA PHE A 25 -4.63 -6.55 -5.77
C PHE A 25 -5.44 -5.51 -6.54
N GLY A 26 -6.02 -5.88 -7.69
CA GLY A 26 -6.96 -5.04 -8.44
C GLY A 26 -8.23 -4.70 -7.67
N THR A 27 -8.75 -5.64 -6.87
CA THR A 27 -9.90 -5.41 -5.98
C THR A 27 -9.54 -4.49 -4.83
N PHE A 28 -8.38 -4.70 -4.19
CA PHE A 28 -7.89 -3.81 -3.13
C PHE A 28 -7.64 -2.38 -3.63
N LEU A 29 -7.05 -2.25 -4.83
CA LEU A 29 -6.82 -0.95 -5.47
C LEU A 29 -8.14 -0.25 -5.81
N LYS A 30 -9.11 -0.99 -6.34
CA LYS A 30 -10.45 -0.47 -6.65
C LYS A 30 -11.16 0.00 -5.38
N GLU A 31 -11.12 -0.77 -4.31
CA GLU A 31 -11.68 -0.37 -3.01
C GLU A 31 -10.97 0.86 -2.45
N SER A 32 -9.66 0.97 -2.61
CA SER A 32 -8.89 2.13 -2.16
C SER A 32 -9.24 3.40 -2.94
N ILE A 33 -9.47 3.28 -4.26
CA ILE A 33 -9.93 4.39 -5.11
C ILE A 33 -11.35 4.83 -4.71
N HIS A 34 -12.26 3.89 -4.45
CA HIS A 34 -13.60 4.20 -3.94
C HIS A 34 -13.53 4.92 -2.59
N LYS A 35 -12.69 4.43 -1.68
CA LYS A 35 -12.51 5.01 -0.36
C LYS A 35 -11.90 6.43 -0.42
N LEU A 36 -11.06 6.70 -1.41
CA LEU A 36 -10.54 8.05 -1.67
C LEU A 36 -11.64 8.99 -2.12
N ASN A 37 -12.54 8.55 -3.01
CA ASN A 37 -13.68 9.34 -3.46
C ASN A 37 -14.64 9.66 -2.30
N ASP A 38 -14.92 8.69 -1.44
CA ASP A 38 -15.76 8.90 -0.25
C ASP A 38 -15.11 9.89 0.73
N LEU A 39 -13.78 9.81 0.89
CA LEU A 39 -13.02 10.74 1.72
C LEU A 39 -13.01 12.15 1.12
N GLU A 40 -12.95 12.28 -0.21
CA GLU A 40 -13.04 13.57 -0.90
C GLU A 40 -14.40 14.23 -0.67
N MET A 41 -15.50 13.50 -0.84
CA MET A 41 -16.84 14.03 -0.56
C MET A 41 -17.00 14.43 0.92
N THR A 42 -16.42 13.65 1.83
CA THR A 42 -16.40 14.00 3.27
C THR A 42 -15.56 15.26 3.52
N SER A 43 -14.42 15.39 2.84
CA SER A 43 -13.57 16.59 2.93
C SER A 43 -14.30 17.83 2.42
N GLN A 44 -15.03 17.73 1.31
CA GLN A 44 -15.85 18.84 0.79
C GLN A 44 -16.93 19.27 1.78
N TYR A 45 -17.57 18.31 2.47
CA TYR A 45 -18.52 18.61 3.55
C TYR A 45 -17.84 19.27 4.74
N MET A 46 -16.65 18.81 5.14
CA MET A 46 -15.87 19.42 6.21
C MET A 46 -15.36 20.81 5.83
N ASP A 47 -15.01 21.06 4.57
CA ASP A 47 -14.64 22.37 4.04
C ASP A 47 -15.83 23.33 4.02
N GLU A 48 -17.04 22.83 3.77
CA GLU A 48 -18.28 23.59 3.90
C GLU A 48 -18.53 23.97 5.37
N LEU A 49 -18.38 23.03 6.32
CA LEU A 49 -18.44 23.34 7.75
C LEU A 49 -17.35 24.33 8.20
N LEU A 50 -16.13 24.18 7.66
CA LEU A 50 -15.00 25.08 7.90
C LEU A 50 -15.33 26.51 7.43
N ALA A 51 -15.93 26.64 6.25
CA ALA A 51 -16.37 27.92 5.68
C ALA A 51 -17.54 28.56 6.44
N THR A 52 -18.38 27.76 7.12
CA THR A 52 -19.46 28.26 8.00
C THR A 52 -18.96 28.78 9.35
N GLY A 53 -17.67 28.64 9.66
CA GLY A 53 -17.02 29.27 10.81
C GLY A 53 -17.19 28.54 12.14
N GLU A 54 -17.54 27.26 12.13
CA GLU A 54 -17.81 26.45 13.33
C GLU A 54 -16.56 25.69 13.81
N ILE A 55 -15.42 26.39 14.00
CA ILE A 55 -14.20 25.73 14.49
C ILE A 55 -13.55 26.49 15.63
N GLU A 56 -13.51 25.79 16.76
CA GLU A 56 -13.09 26.26 18.07
C GLU A 56 -11.55 26.21 18.27
N ASN A 57 -10.77 25.69 17.31
CA ASN A 57 -9.35 25.38 17.54
C ASN A 57 -8.43 25.55 16.31
N ILE A 58 -7.94 26.77 16.10
CA ILE A 58 -6.86 27.15 15.17
C ILE A 58 -5.55 26.35 15.34
N HIS A 59 -5.29 25.73 16.50
CA HIS A 59 -4.11 24.90 16.72
C HIS A 59 -4.16 23.55 15.98
N ASP A 60 -5.33 22.95 15.83
CA ASP A 60 -5.48 21.67 15.16
C ASP A 60 -5.25 21.80 13.65
N VAL A 61 -5.61 22.93 13.06
CA VAL A 61 -5.34 23.24 11.64
C VAL A 61 -3.83 23.33 11.37
N MET A 62 -3.08 23.97 12.26
CA MET A 62 -1.63 24.10 12.12
C MET A 62 -0.92 22.74 12.28
N ILE A 63 -1.36 21.91 13.24
CA ILE A 63 -0.83 20.55 13.42
C ILE A 63 -1.17 19.68 12.20
N ALA A 64 -2.39 19.77 11.69
CA ALA A 64 -2.82 19.03 10.50
C ALA A 64 -2.00 19.43 9.26
N ALA A 65 -1.77 20.73 9.05
CA ALA A 65 -0.93 21.23 7.96
C ALA A 65 0.50 20.66 8.06
N GLN A 66 1.12 20.73 9.23
CA GLN A 66 2.49 20.23 9.43
C GLN A 66 2.59 18.71 9.24
N LYS A 67 1.55 17.97 9.66
CA LYS A 67 1.47 16.52 9.45
C LYS A 67 1.30 16.15 7.98
N SER A 68 0.53 16.95 7.23
CA SER A 68 0.34 16.79 5.79
C SER A 68 1.66 16.99 5.03
N ASP A 69 2.42 18.04 5.37
CA ASP A 69 3.72 18.31 4.75
C ASP A 69 4.70 17.14 4.94
N ILE A 70 4.78 16.59 6.16
CA ILE A 70 5.64 15.44 6.45
C ILE A 70 5.17 14.19 5.67
N ALA A 71 3.86 13.95 5.63
CA ALA A 71 3.30 12.80 4.90
C ALA A 71 3.52 12.89 3.39
N LEU A 72 3.45 14.10 2.82
CA LEU A 72 3.73 14.35 1.41
C LEU A 72 5.20 14.08 1.09
N GLN A 73 6.12 14.59 1.90
CA GLN A 73 7.56 14.33 1.73
C GLN A 73 7.86 12.83 1.80
N PHE A 74 7.28 12.14 2.79
CA PHE A 74 7.43 10.68 2.91
C PHE A 74 6.89 9.94 1.67
N THR A 75 5.76 10.37 1.13
CA THR A 75 5.16 9.76 -0.06
C THR A 75 6.07 9.92 -1.29
N ILE A 76 6.71 11.07 -1.44
CA ILE A 76 7.68 11.32 -2.52
C ILE A 76 8.88 10.38 -2.39
N GLU A 77 9.42 10.21 -1.19
CA GLU A 77 10.52 9.27 -0.92
C GLU A 77 10.13 7.82 -1.23
N VAL A 78 8.94 7.39 -0.80
CA VAL A 78 8.42 6.05 -1.12
C VAL A 78 8.26 5.86 -2.62
N LYS A 79 7.66 6.84 -3.33
CA LYS A 79 7.52 6.81 -4.79
C LYS A 79 8.88 6.67 -5.49
N ASN A 80 9.87 7.45 -5.06
CA ASN A 80 11.22 7.38 -5.62
C ASN A 80 11.84 5.99 -5.38
N LYS A 81 11.71 5.44 -4.17
CA LYS A 81 12.23 4.10 -3.84
C LYS A 81 11.59 2.99 -4.66
N VAL A 82 10.28 3.08 -4.91
CA VAL A 82 9.56 2.12 -5.77
C VAL A 82 10.03 2.22 -7.22
N LEU A 83 10.26 3.43 -7.73
CA LEU A 83 10.80 3.64 -9.07
C LEU A 83 12.23 3.08 -9.20
N ASP A 84 13.06 3.27 -8.19
CA ASP A 84 14.42 2.73 -8.16
C ASP A 84 14.42 1.21 -8.06
N ALA A 85 13.54 0.62 -7.25
CA ALA A 85 13.37 -0.83 -7.19
C ALA A 85 12.92 -1.41 -8.54
N TYR A 86 12.01 -0.73 -9.24
CA TYR A 86 11.60 -1.13 -10.59
C TYR A 86 12.78 -1.08 -11.58
N ARG A 87 13.55 0.01 -11.55
CA ARG A 87 14.75 0.15 -12.40
C ARG A 87 15.79 -0.92 -12.10
N GLU A 88 16.02 -1.26 -10.84
CA GLU A 88 17.00 -2.29 -10.45
C GLU A 88 16.54 -3.70 -10.89
N ILE A 89 15.25 -4.02 -10.79
CA ILE A 89 14.70 -5.28 -11.32
C ILE A 89 14.93 -5.37 -12.84
N MET A 90 14.72 -4.28 -13.58
CA MET A 90 14.99 -4.22 -15.02
C MET A 90 16.48 -4.40 -15.34
N ARG A 91 17.38 -3.90 -14.49
CA ARG A 91 18.83 -4.02 -14.64
C ARG A 91 19.35 -5.43 -14.33
N LEU A 92 18.69 -6.15 -13.43
CA LEU A 92 19.04 -7.55 -13.09
C LEU A 92 18.60 -8.55 -14.16
N GLN A 93 17.64 -8.20 -15.03
CA GLN A 93 17.13 -9.07 -16.10
C GLN A 93 17.85 -8.92 -17.45
N LEU A 94 18.77 -7.95 -17.57
CA LEU A 94 19.63 -7.75 -18.75
C LEU A 94 20.97 -8.47 -18.60
#